data_AF-A0AB38UTA7-F1
#
_entry.id   AF-A0AB38UTA7-F1
#
_cell.length_a   1.000
_cell.length_b   1.000
_cell.length_c   1.000
_cell.angle_alpha   90.00
_cell.angle_beta   90.00
_cell.angle_gamma   90.00
#
_symmetry.space_group_name_H-M   'P 1'
#
loop_
_entity.id
_entity.type
_entity.pdbx_description
1 polymer ?
#
loop_
_entity_poly.entity_id
_entity_poly.type
_entity_poly.pdbx_seq_one_letter_code
_entity_poly.pdbx_strand_id
1 'polypeptide(L)'
;MVSWAAADLVAALRSQVSGLEADLRARVDGGEHDLRQPGVYESWKRDYDAAFAAQRTASSWQQGRDDRVTQAAVAWVLVTVFARYCEDNALVTPRWIGGATADERGHALDARRAYFQQHPEHTDREWLHQIIAHFGKVTATKGLVDEYAPLHLVAPSGDAARALLEFWWQQSAAGEALYPFAGVDTRFLGDVYQDLSEYAKKTYALLQTPEFVEEFILDQTMEPAVSCSGWGYRPPSGIPRNCWRGCRAASSHAPRRWWRLPS
;
A
#
# COMPACT_ATOMS: atom_id res chain seq x y z
N MET A 1 21.99 7.76 7.13
CA MET A 1 22.18 6.38 7.63
C MET A 1 20.89 6.04 8.36
N VAL A 2 20.24 4.93 8.00
CA VAL A 2 18.96 4.53 8.60
C VAL A 2 19.19 4.30 10.10
N SER A 3 18.34 4.86 10.96
CA SER A 3 18.51 4.86 12.42
C SER A 3 18.06 3.56 13.10
N TRP A 4 17.44 2.63 12.36
CA TRP A 4 16.86 1.38 12.85
C TRP A 4 17.43 0.16 12.13
N ALA A 5 17.46 -0.99 12.81
CA ALA A 5 17.78 -2.28 12.18
C ALA A 5 16.52 -2.89 11.56
N ALA A 6 16.65 -3.55 10.39
CA ALA A 6 15.51 -4.14 9.68
C ALA A 6 14.71 -5.13 10.53
N ALA A 7 15.39 -5.90 11.38
CA ALA A 7 14.78 -6.82 12.32
C ALA A 7 13.84 -6.12 13.34
N ASP A 8 14.19 -4.89 13.77
CA ASP A 8 13.39 -4.14 14.74
C ASP A 8 12.08 -3.67 14.11
N LEU A 9 12.13 -3.18 12.87
CA LEU A 9 10.94 -2.79 12.12
C LEU A 9 10.07 -4.01 11.82
N VAL A 10 10.64 -5.13 11.39
CA VAL A 10 9.87 -6.37 11.17
C VAL A 10 9.19 -6.84 12.46
N ALA A 11 9.88 -6.82 13.60
CA ALA A 11 9.29 -7.16 14.89
C ALA A 11 8.13 -6.22 15.26
N ALA A 12 8.30 -4.91 15.05
CA ALA A 12 7.26 -3.92 15.29
C ALA A 12 6.04 -4.12 14.36
N LEU A 13 6.28 -4.40 13.07
CA LEU A 13 5.22 -4.69 12.09
C LEU A 13 4.47 -5.98 12.43
N ARG A 14 5.16 -7.02 12.92
CA ARG A 14 4.50 -8.24 13.42
C ARG A 14 3.57 -7.93 14.59
N SER A 15 3.96 -7.02 15.48
CA SER A 15 3.07 -6.57 16.56
C SER A 15 1.85 -5.81 16.02
N GLN A 16 2.01 -5.00 14.97
CA GLN A 16 0.86 -4.35 14.30
C GLN A 16 -0.07 -5.39 13.66
N VAL A 17 0.48 -6.42 13.00
CA VAL A 17 -0.31 -7.53 12.45
C VAL A 17 -1.11 -8.22 13.54
N SER A 18 -0.50 -8.59 14.67
CA SER A 18 -1.23 -9.27 15.75
C SER A 18 -2.35 -8.42 16.35
N GLY A 19 -2.13 -7.10 16.51
CA GLY A 19 -3.17 -6.18 16.96
C GLY A 19 -4.33 -6.10 15.95
N LEU A 20 -3.99 -6.05 14.66
CA LEU A 20 -4.95 -6.00 13.58
C LEU A 20 -5.74 -7.31 13.42
N GLU A 21 -5.10 -8.46 13.61
CA GLU A 21 -5.77 -9.77 13.60
C GLU A 21 -6.86 -9.84 14.68
N ALA A 22 -6.63 -9.27 15.86
CA ALA A 22 -7.64 -9.20 16.91
C ALA A 22 -8.84 -8.35 16.48
N ASP A 23 -8.60 -7.18 15.89
CA ASP A 23 -9.65 -6.31 15.35
C ASP A 23 -10.44 -6.98 14.22
N LEU A 24 -9.74 -7.51 13.21
CA LEU A 24 -10.37 -8.15 12.07
C LEU A 24 -11.17 -9.40 12.48
N ARG A 25 -10.67 -10.18 13.45
CA ARG A 25 -11.42 -11.30 14.02
C ARG A 25 -12.73 -10.84 14.67
N ALA A 26 -12.67 -9.77 15.47
CA ALA A 26 -13.88 -9.18 16.05
C ALA A 26 -14.87 -8.71 14.97
N ARG A 27 -14.36 -8.15 13.86
CA ARG A 27 -15.17 -7.72 12.72
C ARG A 27 -15.77 -8.86 11.91
N VAL A 28 -15.17 -10.05 11.93
CA VAL A 28 -15.71 -11.24 11.25
C VAL A 28 -16.73 -11.95 12.12
N ASP A 29 -16.35 -12.41 13.32
CA ASP A 29 -17.21 -13.28 14.15
C ASP A 29 -17.22 -12.91 15.64
N GLY A 30 -16.86 -11.66 15.98
CA GLY A 30 -16.87 -11.16 17.36
C GLY A 30 -18.25 -11.19 18.01
N GLY A 31 -18.33 -11.33 19.33
CA GLY A 31 -19.62 -11.45 20.04
C GLY A 31 -20.55 -10.24 19.90
N GLU A 32 -19.98 -9.06 19.66
CA GLU A 32 -20.70 -7.80 19.46
C GLU A 32 -21.09 -7.63 17.99
N HIS A 33 -22.35 -7.94 17.67
CA HIS A 33 -22.83 -7.94 16.29
C HIS A 33 -22.74 -6.57 15.60
N ASP A 34 -22.89 -5.47 16.35
CA ASP A 34 -22.83 -4.11 15.81
C ASP A 34 -21.42 -3.72 15.34
N LEU A 35 -20.38 -4.38 15.86
CA LEU A 35 -19.00 -4.16 15.45
C LEU A 35 -18.58 -5.02 14.25
N ARG A 36 -19.38 -6.03 13.89
CA ARG A 36 -19.10 -6.89 12.74
C ARG A 36 -19.23 -6.13 11.44
N GLN A 37 -18.40 -6.48 10.47
CA GLN A 37 -18.59 -6.02 9.11
C GLN A 37 -19.80 -6.75 8.49
N PRO A 38 -20.83 -6.02 8.01
CA PRO A 38 -22.03 -6.66 7.46
C PRO A 38 -21.73 -7.64 6.34
N GLY A 39 -22.30 -8.85 6.41
CA GLY A 39 -22.23 -9.86 5.35
C GLY A 39 -20.92 -10.67 5.28
N VAL A 40 -19.87 -10.26 5.98
CA VAL A 40 -18.56 -10.95 5.93
C VAL A 40 -18.65 -12.33 6.59
N TYR A 41 -19.23 -12.40 7.79
CA TYR A 41 -19.45 -13.67 8.49
C TYR A 41 -20.23 -14.66 7.65
N GLU A 42 -21.38 -14.25 7.13
CA GLU A 42 -22.29 -15.10 6.37
C GLU A 42 -21.68 -15.56 5.05
N SER A 43 -20.91 -14.70 4.39
CA SER A 43 -20.18 -15.06 3.18
C SER A 43 -19.13 -16.12 3.47
N TRP A 44 -18.26 -15.89 4.46
CA TRP A 44 -17.19 -16.82 4.78
C TRP A 44 -17.72 -18.15 5.32
N LYS A 45 -18.77 -18.10 6.13
CA LYS A 45 -19.40 -19.31 6.67
C LYS A 45 -20.00 -20.17 5.56
N ARG A 46 -20.64 -19.54 4.57
CA ARG A 46 -21.16 -20.23 3.37
C ARG A 46 -20.05 -20.86 2.55
N ASP A 47 -18.95 -20.14 2.31
CA ASP A 47 -17.80 -20.69 1.59
C ASP A 47 -17.20 -21.90 2.31
N TYR A 48 -17.07 -21.80 3.64
CA TYR A 48 -16.56 -22.88 4.48
C TYR A 48 -17.48 -24.09 4.43
N ASP A 49 -18.79 -23.90 4.62
CA ASP A 49 -19.76 -24.99 4.62
C ASP A 49 -19.80 -25.68 3.25
N ALA A 50 -19.69 -24.93 2.15
CA ALA A 50 -19.58 -25.49 0.80
C ALA A 50 -18.26 -26.26 0.57
N ALA A 51 -17.14 -25.79 1.12
CA ALA A 51 -15.85 -26.49 1.05
C ALA A 51 -15.85 -27.77 1.91
N PHE A 52 -16.46 -27.71 3.10
CA PHE A 52 -16.57 -28.82 4.03
C PHE A 52 -17.51 -29.91 3.46
N ALA A 53 -18.68 -29.53 2.95
CA ALA A 53 -19.61 -30.45 2.28
C ALA A 53 -18.97 -31.15 1.06
N ALA A 54 -18.11 -30.44 0.33
CA ALA A 54 -17.34 -30.99 -0.78
C ALA A 54 -16.09 -31.78 -0.36
N GLN A 55 -15.85 -31.98 0.94
CA GLN A 55 -14.65 -32.62 1.50
C GLN A 55 -13.33 -32.01 1.01
N ARG A 56 -13.34 -30.72 0.63
CA ARG A 56 -12.16 -29.97 0.15
C ARG A 56 -11.33 -29.36 1.28
N THR A 57 -11.88 -29.33 2.50
CA THR A 57 -11.15 -28.87 3.68
C THR A 57 -11.35 -29.83 4.84
N ALA A 58 -10.25 -30.15 5.54
CA ALA A 58 -10.26 -30.92 6.78
C ALA A 58 -10.07 -30.03 8.01
N SER A 59 -9.82 -28.72 7.83
CA SER A 59 -9.61 -27.78 8.93
C SER A 59 -10.94 -27.30 9.52
N SER A 60 -10.90 -26.93 10.80
CA SER A 60 -12.05 -26.35 11.50
C SER A 60 -12.40 -24.97 10.93
N TRP A 61 -13.63 -24.52 11.19
CA TRP A 61 -14.07 -23.16 10.86
C TRP A 61 -13.09 -22.12 11.42
N GLN A 62 -12.72 -22.27 12.70
CA GLN A 62 -11.84 -21.34 13.40
C GLN A 62 -10.49 -21.23 12.70
N GLN A 63 -9.90 -22.37 12.32
CA GLN A 63 -8.61 -22.38 11.65
C GLN A 63 -8.67 -21.71 10.27
N GLY A 64 -9.69 -22.02 9.44
CA GLY A 64 -9.85 -21.35 8.16
C GLY A 64 -10.17 -19.85 8.26
N ARG A 65 -10.93 -19.44 9.28
CA ARG A 65 -11.21 -18.04 9.61
C ARG A 65 -9.94 -17.31 10.04
N ASP A 66 -9.15 -17.90 10.93
CA ASP A 66 -7.90 -17.31 11.41
C ASP A 66 -6.88 -17.16 10.27
N ASP A 67 -6.76 -18.15 9.38
CA ASP A 67 -5.88 -18.05 8.21
C ASP A 67 -6.29 -16.86 7.31
N ARG A 68 -7.58 -16.71 6.99
CA ARG A 68 -8.07 -15.56 6.18
C ARG A 68 -7.87 -14.22 6.89
N VAL A 69 -8.06 -14.18 8.21
CA VAL A 69 -7.81 -12.97 9.01
C VAL A 69 -6.34 -12.58 8.97
N THR A 70 -5.41 -13.52 9.14
CA THR A 70 -3.97 -13.25 9.02
C THR A 70 -3.62 -12.70 7.64
N GLN A 71 -4.20 -13.26 6.57
CA GLN A 71 -3.98 -12.77 5.20
C GLN A 71 -4.39 -11.31 5.04
N ALA A 72 -5.58 -10.97 5.52
CA ALA A 72 -6.09 -9.60 5.48
C ALA A 72 -5.24 -8.65 6.34
N ALA A 73 -4.90 -9.05 7.57
CA ALA A 73 -4.10 -8.23 8.48
C ALA A 73 -2.72 -7.91 7.88
N VAL A 74 -2.05 -8.92 7.34
CA VAL A 74 -0.75 -8.74 6.66
C VAL A 74 -0.89 -7.80 5.47
N ALA A 75 -1.91 -7.97 4.61
CA ALA A 75 -2.13 -7.10 3.45
C ALA A 75 -2.36 -5.62 3.86
N TRP A 76 -3.15 -5.38 4.91
CA TRP A 76 -3.38 -4.03 5.46
C TRP A 76 -2.12 -3.39 6.04
N VAL A 77 -1.27 -4.15 6.74
CA VAL A 77 0.02 -3.62 7.21
C VAL A 77 0.92 -3.29 6.03
N LEU A 78 1.03 -4.21 5.07
CA LEU A 78 1.89 -4.06 3.90
C LEU A 78 1.52 -2.85 3.03
N VAL A 79 0.23 -2.57 2.82
CA VAL A 79 -0.16 -1.39 2.03
C VAL A 79 0.30 -0.09 2.70
N THR A 80 0.33 -0.02 4.03
CA THR A 80 0.84 1.16 4.76
C THR A 80 2.37 1.25 4.69
N VAL A 81 3.09 0.13 4.78
CA VAL A 81 4.56 0.08 4.59
C VAL A 81 4.91 0.59 3.18
N PHE A 82 4.21 0.07 2.18
CA PHE A 82 4.44 0.44 0.79
C PHE A 82 4.11 1.92 0.53
N ALA A 83 3.02 2.43 1.10
CA ALA A 83 2.67 3.84 1.00
C ALA A 83 3.75 4.73 1.61
N ARG A 84 4.23 4.41 2.82
CA ARG A 84 5.31 5.15 3.46
C ARG A 84 6.60 5.12 2.66
N TYR A 85 6.96 3.96 2.11
CA TYR A 85 8.12 3.83 1.24
C TYR A 85 8.02 4.75 0.02
N CYS A 86 6.85 4.77 -0.63
CA CYS A 86 6.61 5.64 -1.79
C CYS A 86 6.65 7.12 -1.43
N GLU A 87 6.05 7.51 -0.31
CA GLU A 87 6.03 8.90 0.16
C GLU A 87 7.43 9.42 0.51
N ASP A 88 8.24 8.61 1.18
CA ASP A 88 9.60 8.97 1.60
C ASP A 88 10.59 9.02 0.44
N ASN A 89 10.34 8.24 -0.62
CA ASN A 89 11.15 8.27 -1.85
C ASN A 89 10.54 9.18 -2.94
N ALA A 90 9.54 9.99 -2.60
CA ALA A 90 8.86 10.94 -3.49
C ALA A 90 8.30 10.32 -4.79
N LEU A 91 7.86 9.06 -4.70
CA LEU A 91 7.33 8.30 -5.84
C LEU A 91 5.81 8.50 -6.04
N VAL A 92 5.13 9.13 -5.09
CA VAL A 92 3.67 9.36 -5.13
C VAL A 92 3.33 10.78 -4.73
N THR A 93 2.27 11.30 -5.32
CA THR A 93 1.64 12.56 -4.91
C THR A 93 0.12 12.42 -5.11
N PRO A 94 -0.73 12.79 -4.14
CA PRO A 94 -0.41 13.43 -2.85
C PRO A 94 0.24 12.46 -1.83
N ARG A 95 0.57 12.98 -0.64
CA ARG A 95 1.01 12.18 0.52
C ARG A 95 -0.14 12.04 1.51
N TRP A 96 -0.29 10.87 2.12
CA TRP A 96 -1.41 10.54 3.00
C TRP A 96 -1.01 10.23 4.43
N ILE A 97 0.12 9.55 4.64
CA ILE A 97 0.55 9.08 5.96
C ILE A 97 1.65 9.98 6.52
N GLY A 98 2.66 10.34 5.72
CA GLY A 98 3.76 11.18 6.15
C GLY A 98 4.61 11.72 5.01
N GLY A 99 5.93 11.71 5.20
CA GLY A 99 6.94 12.06 4.21
C GLY A 99 8.34 11.91 4.81
N ALA A 100 9.38 12.13 4.00
CA ALA A 100 10.77 11.99 4.43
C ALA A 100 11.17 13.06 5.45
N THR A 101 10.56 14.25 5.38
CA THR A 101 10.84 15.37 6.28
C THR A 101 9.66 15.73 7.17
N ALA A 102 9.93 16.50 8.24
CA ALA A 102 8.89 16.98 9.16
C ALA A 102 7.85 17.87 8.45
N ASP A 103 8.28 18.67 7.47
CA ASP A 103 7.39 19.54 6.68
C ASP A 103 6.43 18.72 5.81
N GLU A 104 6.95 17.70 5.12
CA GLU A 104 6.14 16.81 4.28
C GLU A 104 5.13 16.01 5.12
N ARG A 105 5.52 15.59 6.32
CA ARG A 105 4.62 14.96 7.29
C ARG A 105 3.53 15.93 7.75
N GLY A 106 3.89 17.18 8.01
CA GLY A 106 2.94 18.25 8.34
C GLY A 106 1.87 18.41 7.26
N HIS A 107 2.29 18.48 5.99
CA HIS A 107 1.37 18.53 4.85
C HIS A 107 0.44 17.31 4.75
N ALA A 108 0.94 16.09 5.00
CA ALA A 108 0.10 14.90 5.00
C ALA A 108 -0.96 14.93 6.12
N LEU A 109 -0.57 15.38 7.32
CA LEU A 109 -1.48 15.51 8.47
C LEU A 109 -2.53 16.62 8.24
N ASP A 110 -2.15 17.72 7.60
CA ASP A 110 -3.07 18.79 7.23
C ASP A 110 -4.06 18.35 6.14
N ALA A 111 -3.60 17.56 5.16
CA ALA A 111 -4.49 16.95 4.16
C ALA A 111 -5.51 16.01 4.81
N ARG A 112 -5.06 15.17 5.76
CA ARG A 112 -5.94 14.32 6.57
C ARG A 112 -6.95 15.15 7.36
N ARG A 113 -6.52 16.23 8.00
CA ARG A 113 -7.41 17.14 8.75
C ARG A 113 -8.46 17.78 7.84
N ALA A 114 -8.05 18.26 6.67
CA ALA A 114 -8.95 18.85 5.69
C ALA A 114 -9.98 17.84 5.17
N TYR A 115 -9.59 16.58 5.01
CA TYR A 115 -10.51 15.49 4.65
C TYR A 115 -11.60 15.27 5.71
N PHE A 116 -11.24 15.13 6.98
CA PHE A 116 -12.22 14.92 8.06
C PHE A 116 -13.10 16.14 8.34
N GLN A 117 -12.65 17.35 8.00
CA GLN A 117 -13.52 18.53 8.02
C GLN A 117 -14.64 18.45 6.97
N GLN A 118 -14.38 17.82 5.83
CA GLN A 118 -15.35 17.63 4.75
C GLN A 118 -16.19 16.36 4.93
N HIS A 119 -15.68 15.39 5.69
CA HIS A 119 -16.32 14.10 5.95
C HIS A 119 -16.34 13.76 7.45
N PRO A 120 -17.19 14.41 8.26
CA PRO A 120 -17.20 14.22 9.72
C PRO A 120 -17.59 12.81 10.17
N GLU A 121 -18.31 12.06 9.34
CA GLU A 121 -18.76 10.70 9.59
C GLU A 121 -17.74 9.62 9.21
N HIS A 122 -16.67 10.00 8.51
CA HIS A 122 -15.62 9.08 8.12
C HIS A 122 -14.65 8.79 9.25
N THR A 123 -13.98 7.65 9.17
CA THR A 123 -12.92 7.22 10.07
C THR A 123 -11.60 7.08 9.33
N ASP A 124 -10.52 6.74 10.05
CA ASP A 124 -9.22 6.47 9.43
C ASP A 124 -9.23 5.27 8.48
N ARG A 125 -10.24 4.38 8.55
CA ARG A 125 -10.45 3.35 7.53
C ARG A 125 -10.71 3.98 6.16
N GLU A 126 -11.60 4.96 6.08
CA GLU A 126 -11.92 5.65 4.82
C GLU A 126 -10.72 6.47 4.32
N TRP A 127 -9.88 6.99 5.22
CA TRP A 127 -8.60 7.58 4.84
C TRP A 127 -7.65 6.57 4.21
N LEU A 128 -7.48 5.38 4.79
CA LEU A 128 -6.66 4.32 4.19
C LEU A 128 -7.23 3.84 2.85
N HIS A 129 -8.55 3.82 2.67
CA HIS A 129 -9.16 3.52 1.38
C HIS A 129 -8.80 4.54 0.29
N GLN A 130 -8.52 5.80 0.63
CA GLN A 130 -8.02 6.77 -0.37
C GLN A 130 -6.66 6.37 -0.93
N ILE A 131 -5.79 5.80 -0.09
CA ILE A 131 -4.46 5.30 -0.48
C ILE A 131 -4.62 4.11 -1.42
N ILE A 132 -5.45 3.14 -1.03
CA ILE A 132 -5.77 1.95 -1.83
C ILE A 132 -6.35 2.35 -3.19
N ALA A 133 -7.31 3.27 -3.21
CA ALA A 133 -7.93 3.76 -4.44
C ALA A 133 -6.94 4.51 -5.35
N HIS A 134 -5.92 5.15 -4.79
CA HIS A 134 -4.84 5.75 -5.57
C HIS A 134 -3.93 4.67 -6.17
N PHE A 135 -3.48 3.70 -5.38
CA PHE A 135 -2.63 2.60 -5.87
C PHE A 135 -3.34 1.69 -6.87
N GLY A 136 -4.67 1.59 -6.83
CA GLY A 136 -5.43 0.85 -7.84
C GLY A 136 -5.41 1.50 -9.23
N LYS A 137 -5.05 2.79 -9.32
CA LYS A 137 -4.97 3.54 -10.59
C LYS A 137 -3.60 3.46 -11.24
N VAL A 138 -2.58 3.04 -10.50
CA VAL A 138 -1.20 2.96 -10.99
C VAL A 138 -0.93 1.51 -11.40
N THR A 139 -0.53 1.30 -12.66
CA THR A 139 -0.36 -0.04 -13.25
C THR A 139 0.58 -0.90 -12.43
N ALA A 140 1.73 -0.35 -12.04
CA ALA A 140 2.67 -1.04 -11.18
C ALA A 140 1.97 -1.50 -9.91
N THR A 141 1.39 -0.59 -9.12
CA THR A 141 0.85 -0.90 -7.79
C THR A 141 -0.49 -1.62 -7.74
N LYS A 142 -1.11 -1.86 -8.90
CA LYS A 142 -2.43 -2.46 -9.00
C LYS A 142 -2.49 -3.86 -8.36
N GLY A 143 -1.48 -4.70 -8.55
CA GLY A 143 -1.47 -6.06 -7.99
C GLY A 143 -1.45 -6.12 -6.46
N LEU A 144 -1.07 -5.04 -5.78
CA LEU A 144 -1.09 -4.96 -4.31
C LEU A 144 -2.51 -4.70 -3.77
N VAL A 145 -3.36 -4.05 -4.56
CA VAL A 145 -4.65 -3.49 -4.10
C VAL A 145 -5.83 -3.83 -4.99
N ASP A 146 -5.65 -4.72 -5.96
CA ASP A 146 -6.70 -5.16 -6.88
C ASP A 146 -7.86 -5.85 -6.14
N GLU A 147 -8.93 -6.17 -6.87
CA GLU A 147 -10.14 -6.78 -6.31
C GLU A 147 -9.92 -8.15 -5.65
N TYR A 148 -8.81 -8.83 -5.96
CA TYR A 148 -8.45 -10.13 -5.39
C TYR A 148 -7.49 -10.00 -4.20
N ALA A 149 -7.00 -8.79 -3.91
CA ALA A 149 -6.09 -8.55 -2.81
C ALA A 149 -6.75 -8.92 -1.46
N PRO A 150 -6.02 -9.58 -0.54
CA PRO A 150 -6.57 -10.04 0.74
C PRO A 150 -7.09 -8.92 1.64
N LEU A 151 -6.66 -7.67 1.41
CA LEU A 151 -7.16 -6.51 2.14
C LEU A 151 -8.68 -6.31 1.96
N HIS A 152 -9.28 -6.84 0.90
CA HIS A 152 -10.73 -6.78 0.65
C HIS A 152 -11.52 -7.89 1.36
N LEU A 153 -10.86 -8.88 1.97
CA LEU A 153 -11.52 -9.95 2.71
C LEU A 153 -12.32 -9.40 3.90
N VAL A 154 -11.71 -8.47 4.64
CA VAL A 154 -12.32 -7.74 5.75
C VAL A 154 -11.54 -6.44 5.95
N ALA A 155 -12.25 -5.34 6.13
CA ALA A 155 -11.66 -4.03 6.41
C ALA A 155 -11.50 -3.83 7.93
N PRO A 156 -10.50 -3.07 8.40
CA PRO A 156 -10.31 -2.77 9.82
C PRO A 156 -11.40 -1.88 10.41
N SER A 157 -11.49 -1.81 11.74
CA SER A 157 -12.25 -0.76 12.40
C SER A 157 -11.58 0.61 12.18
N GLY A 158 -12.32 1.68 12.46
CA GLY A 158 -11.74 3.03 12.44
C GLY A 158 -10.58 3.18 13.42
N ASP A 159 -10.68 2.56 14.60
CA ASP A 159 -9.64 2.59 15.63
C ASP A 159 -8.40 1.79 15.25
N ALA A 160 -8.58 0.59 14.67
CA ALA A 160 -7.45 -0.19 14.19
C ALA A 160 -6.75 0.48 13.00
N ALA A 161 -7.52 1.08 12.08
CA ALA A 161 -6.95 1.88 11.00
C ALA A 161 -6.15 3.10 11.52
N ARG A 162 -6.67 3.77 12.55
CA ARG A 162 -5.96 4.86 13.24
C ARG A 162 -4.66 4.37 13.87
N ALA A 163 -4.68 3.25 14.59
CA ALA A 163 -3.50 2.68 15.22
C ALA A 163 -2.39 2.36 14.20
N LEU A 164 -2.76 1.83 13.02
CA LEU A 164 -1.82 1.61 11.91
C LEU A 164 -1.17 2.91 11.42
N LEU A 165 -1.92 4.01 11.35
CA LEU A 165 -1.39 5.31 10.94
C LEU A 165 -0.50 5.92 12.03
N GLU A 166 -0.95 5.87 13.29
CA GLU A 166 -0.22 6.39 14.45
C GLU A 166 1.14 5.71 14.63
N PHE A 167 1.25 4.42 14.29
CA PHE A 167 2.53 3.70 14.23
C PHE A 167 3.58 4.46 13.39
N TRP A 168 3.19 5.00 12.24
CA TRP A 168 4.09 5.75 11.35
C TRP A 168 4.36 7.20 11.81
N TRP A 169 3.54 7.72 12.73
CA TRP A 169 3.69 9.06 13.30
C TRP A 169 4.58 9.10 14.55
N GLN A 170 4.99 7.93 15.05
CA GLN A 170 5.93 7.86 16.17
C GLN A 170 7.25 8.54 15.82
N GLN A 171 7.79 9.27 16.78
CA GLN A 171 9.00 10.07 16.64
C GLN A 171 10.06 9.70 17.67
N SER A 172 11.33 9.85 17.29
CA SER A 172 12.45 9.76 18.20
C SER A 172 12.48 10.98 19.14
N ALA A 173 13.34 10.94 20.17
CA ALA A 173 13.56 12.08 21.05
C ALA A 173 14.04 13.35 20.31
N ALA A 174 14.60 13.21 19.11
CA ALA A 174 15.04 14.31 18.26
C ALA A 174 13.94 14.86 17.32
N GLY A 175 12.72 14.29 17.35
CA GLY A 175 11.62 14.68 16.46
C GLY A 175 11.69 14.07 15.05
N GLU A 176 12.57 13.10 14.83
CA GLU A 176 12.66 12.35 13.58
C GLU A 176 11.67 11.20 13.56
N ALA A 177 11.23 10.75 12.37
CA ALA A 177 10.41 9.54 12.28
C ALA A 177 11.17 8.36 12.91
N LEU A 178 10.48 7.47 13.65
CA LEU A 178 11.14 6.25 14.13
C LEU A 178 11.58 5.35 12.98
N TYR A 179 10.78 5.27 11.91
CA TYR A 179 11.04 4.40 10.76
C TYR A 179 11.01 5.18 9.43
N PRO A 180 12.05 5.96 9.09
CA PRO A 180 12.16 6.60 7.78
C PRO A 180 12.65 5.60 6.72
N PHE A 181 12.16 5.75 5.48
CA PHE A 181 12.61 4.95 4.32
C PHE A 181 13.53 5.72 3.36
N ALA A 182 13.94 6.95 3.71
CA ALA A 182 14.85 7.75 2.88
C ALA A 182 16.20 7.02 2.70
N GLY A 183 16.52 6.69 1.44
CA GLY A 183 17.75 5.97 1.08
C GLY A 183 17.72 4.46 1.38
N VAL A 184 16.55 3.88 1.63
CA VAL A 184 16.36 2.43 1.79
C VAL A 184 16.15 1.79 0.41
N ASP A 185 16.97 0.76 0.12
CA ASP A 185 16.89 0.01 -1.14
C ASP A 185 15.61 -0.84 -1.23
N THR A 186 15.16 -1.14 -2.45
CA THR A 186 13.94 -1.90 -2.73
C THR A 186 14.02 -3.34 -2.22
N ARG A 187 15.22 -3.91 -2.07
CA ARG A 187 15.44 -5.24 -1.48
C ARG A 187 14.85 -5.37 -0.08
N PHE A 188 14.89 -4.30 0.71
CA PHE A 188 14.30 -4.27 2.04
C PHE A 188 12.79 -4.57 2.02
N LEU A 189 12.07 -4.09 1.01
CA LEU A 189 10.64 -4.40 0.87
C LEU A 189 10.45 -5.91 0.72
N GLY A 190 11.28 -6.55 -0.11
CA GLY A 190 11.31 -8.01 -0.26
C GLY A 190 11.48 -8.73 1.08
N ASP A 191 12.43 -8.28 1.90
CA ASP A 191 12.69 -8.86 3.22
C ASP A 191 11.49 -8.68 4.17
N VAL A 192 10.87 -7.50 4.20
CA VAL A 192 9.65 -7.26 5.00
C VAL A 192 8.51 -8.16 4.55
N TYR A 193 8.27 -8.27 3.23
CA TYR A 193 7.24 -9.16 2.70
C TYR A 193 7.51 -10.61 3.11
N GLN A 194 8.75 -11.06 3.06
CA GLN A 194 9.10 -12.43 3.45
C GLN A 194 8.97 -12.65 4.95
N ASP A 195 9.47 -11.74 5.78
CA ASP A 195 9.54 -11.95 7.21
C ASP A 195 8.24 -11.61 7.95
N LEU A 196 7.29 -10.90 7.34
CA LEU A 196 6.03 -10.58 7.99
C LEU A 196 5.10 -11.79 8.10
N SER A 197 5.10 -12.71 7.12
CA SER A 197 4.23 -13.90 7.14
C SER A 197 4.64 -14.98 6.13
N GLU A 198 4.47 -16.26 6.47
CA GLU A 198 4.54 -17.38 5.52
C GLU A 198 3.54 -17.24 4.35
N TYR A 199 2.40 -16.58 4.59
CA TYR A 199 1.47 -16.22 3.53
C TYR A 199 2.05 -15.16 2.60
N ALA A 200 2.73 -14.15 3.14
CA ALA A 200 3.36 -13.14 2.33
C ALA A 200 4.56 -13.70 1.56
N LYS A 201 5.31 -14.65 2.15
CA LYS A 201 6.27 -15.48 1.40
C LYS A 201 5.60 -16.15 0.20
N LYS A 202 4.47 -16.85 0.37
CA LYS A 202 3.83 -17.57 -0.76
C LYS A 202 3.20 -16.65 -1.80
N THR A 203 2.55 -15.57 -1.38
CA THR A 203 1.80 -14.66 -2.25
C THR A 203 2.73 -13.70 -2.99
N TYR A 204 3.77 -13.21 -2.32
CA TYR A 204 4.73 -12.26 -2.87
C TYR A 204 6.06 -12.92 -3.29
N ALA A 205 6.25 -14.24 -3.12
CA ALA A 205 7.36 -14.96 -3.76
C ALA A 205 7.28 -14.94 -5.29
N LEU A 206 6.09 -14.78 -5.87
CA LEU A 206 5.93 -14.55 -7.31
C LEU A 206 6.41 -13.17 -7.76
N LEU A 207 6.62 -12.24 -6.82
CA LEU A 207 7.23 -10.92 -7.06
C LEU A 207 8.76 -10.96 -6.84
N GLN A 208 9.37 -12.16 -6.80
CA GLN A 208 10.82 -12.38 -6.80
C GLN A 208 11.44 -12.13 -8.18
N THR A 209 11.14 -10.98 -8.74
CA THR A 209 12.06 -10.24 -9.60
C THR A 209 11.65 -8.80 -9.30
N PRO A 210 12.57 -7.91 -8.91
CA PRO A 210 12.22 -6.53 -8.56
C PRO A 210 11.71 -5.70 -9.75
N GLU A 211 11.04 -6.31 -10.74
CA GLU A 211 10.38 -5.61 -11.85
C GLU A 211 9.27 -4.69 -11.36
N PHE A 212 8.51 -4.97 -10.30
CA PHE A 212 7.41 -4.05 -9.90
C PHE A 212 7.92 -2.72 -9.33
N VAL A 213 8.97 -2.74 -8.50
CA VAL A 213 9.51 -1.51 -7.91
C VAL A 213 10.42 -0.81 -8.92
N GLU A 214 11.13 -1.56 -9.77
CA GLU A 214 11.84 -0.98 -10.91
C GLU A 214 10.87 -0.39 -11.94
N GLU A 215 9.79 -1.07 -12.35
CA GLU A 215 8.74 -0.55 -13.23
C GLU A 215 7.99 0.61 -12.61
N PHE A 216 7.76 0.63 -11.29
CA PHE A 216 7.16 1.79 -10.61
C PHE A 216 8.11 3.00 -10.58
N ILE A 217 9.38 2.78 -10.22
CA ILE A 217 10.41 3.82 -10.28
C ILE A 217 10.60 4.27 -11.73
N LEU A 218 10.58 3.36 -12.71
CA LEU A 218 10.69 3.66 -14.14
C LEU A 218 9.45 4.40 -14.63
N ASP A 219 8.21 4.04 -14.28
CA ASP A 219 7.00 4.78 -14.66
C ASP A 219 7.02 6.20 -14.07
N GLN A 220 7.39 6.35 -12.79
CA GLN A 220 7.43 7.65 -12.12
C GLN A 220 8.65 8.51 -12.49
N THR A 221 9.75 7.92 -12.99
CA THR A 221 10.92 8.68 -13.49
C THR A 221 10.88 8.86 -15.01
N MET A 222 10.23 7.98 -15.77
CA MET A 222 10.08 8.06 -17.22
C MET A 222 8.87 8.89 -17.64
N GLU A 223 7.75 8.98 -16.91
CA GLU A 223 6.72 9.96 -17.28
C GLU A 223 7.25 11.42 -17.21
N PRO A 224 8.02 11.84 -16.20
CA PRO A 224 8.68 13.15 -16.20
C PRO A 224 9.83 13.25 -17.21
N ALA A 225 10.65 12.21 -17.36
CA ALA A 225 11.81 12.26 -18.26
C ALA A 225 11.41 12.18 -19.73
N VAL A 226 10.43 11.37 -20.13
CA VAL A 226 9.99 11.24 -21.53
C VAL A 226 9.14 12.45 -21.94
N SER A 227 8.43 13.08 -21.01
CA SER A 227 7.81 14.40 -21.24
C SER A 227 8.85 15.51 -21.47
N CYS A 228 10.06 15.37 -20.92
CA CYS A 228 11.12 16.40 -21.02
C CYS A 228 12.26 16.07 -22.00
N SER A 229 12.44 14.80 -22.43
CA SER A 229 13.60 14.35 -23.23
C SER A 229 13.27 13.49 -24.45
N GLY A 230 11.98 13.25 -24.75
CA GLY A 230 11.54 12.45 -25.89
C GLY A 230 11.55 13.14 -27.26
N TRP A 231 11.82 14.44 -27.33
CA TRP A 231 11.96 15.15 -28.62
C TRP A 231 13.16 16.06 -28.58
N GLY A 232 14.21 15.70 -29.33
CA GLY A 232 15.30 16.59 -29.71
C GLY A 232 14.81 17.75 -30.59
N TYR A 233 13.90 18.58 -30.07
CA TYR A 233 13.46 19.81 -30.68
C TYR A 233 14.16 20.97 -29.99
N ARG A 234 15.15 21.54 -30.67
CA ARG A 234 15.62 22.88 -30.35
C ARG A 234 14.48 23.84 -30.69
N PRO A 235 13.95 24.64 -29.74
CA PRO A 235 12.91 25.59 -30.08
C PRO A 235 13.45 26.60 -31.10
N PRO A 236 12.71 26.94 -32.16
CA PRO A 236 13.04 28.11 -32.96
C PRO A 236 13.01 29.33 -32.04
N SER A 237 14.02 30.20 -32.19
CA SER A 237 14.15 31.41 -31.40
C SER A 237 12.91 32.30 -31.54
N GLY A 238 12.24 32.61 -30.41
CA GLY A 238 11.27 33.71 -30.35
C GLY A 238 9.92 33.50 -29.67
N ILE A 239 9.68 32.46 -28.84
CA ILE A 239 8.38 32.29 -28.16
C ILE A 239 8.50 32.34 -26.63
N PRO A 240 7.71 33.16 -25.90
CA PRO A 240 7.76 33.27 -24.44
C PRO A 240 7.25 32.03 -23.70
N ARG A 241 7.78 31.80 -22.48
CA ARG A 241 7.57 30.60 -21.63
C ARG A 241 6.16 30.42 -21.03
N ASN A 242 5.16 31.23 -21.35
CA ASN A 242 3.86 31.23 -20.66
C ASN A 242 2.75 30.42 -21.35
N CYS A 243 3.04 29.65 -22.40
CA CYS A 243 2.02 28.90 -23.16
C CYS A 243 1.98 27.37 -22.93
N TRP A 244 2.55 26.85 -21.85
CA TRP A 244 2.38 25.42 -21.49
C TRP A 244 1.32 25.25 -20.40
N ARG A 245 0.04 25.37 -20.78
CA ARG A 245 -1.09 24.77 -20.06
C ARG A 245 -1.83 23.86 -21.03
N GLY A 246 -1.76 22.56 -20.80
CA GLY A 246 -2.60 21.57 -21.48
C GLY A 246 -1.85 20.70 -22.49
N CYS A 247 -1.27 19.61 -22.03
CA CYS A 247 -1.10 18.40 -22.83
C CYS A 247 -1.50 17.20 -21.98
N ARG A 248 -2.81 16.91 -21.99
CA ARG A 248 -3.39 15.65 -21.54
C ARG A 248 -4.06 15.05 -22.79
N ALA A 249 -3.36 14.21 -23.55
CA ALA A 249 -3.96 13.29 -24.52
C ALA A 249 -2.91 12.41 -25.18
N ALA A 250 -3.29 11.14 -25.35
CA ALA A 250 -2.83 10.16 -26.33
C ALA A 250 -1.47 9.50 -26.10
N SER A 251 -1.50 8.23 -25.68
CA SER A 251 -1.09 7.13 -26.58
C SER A 251 -1.37 5.76 -25.97
N SER A 252 -2.60 5.28 -26.13
CA SER A 252 -2.84 3.87 -26.39
C SER A 252 -2.43 3.60 -27.86
N HIS A 253 -1.61 2.57 -28.09
CA HIS A 253 -1.02 2.13 -29.38
C HIS A 253 0.35 2.73 -29.76
N ALA A 254 1.44 1.99 -29.47
CA ALA A 254 2.55 1.77 -30.41
C ALA A 254 3.41 0.55 -29.98
N PRO A 255 4.06 -0.18 -30.92
CA PRO A 255 4.36 -1.61 -30.77
C PRO A 255 5.76 -1.93 -30.22
N ARG A 256 5.82 -3.04 -29.47
CA ARG A 256 7.03 -3.73 -28.99
C ARG A 256 7.95 -4.14 -30.16
N ARG A 257 9.00 -3.38 -30.49
CA ARG A 257 10.01 -3.89 -31.44
C ARG A 257 11.38 -3.19 -31.46
N TRP A 258 12.05 -2.94 -30.33
CA TRP A 258 13.45 -2.49 -30.38
C TRP A 258 14.29 -3.00 -29.21
N TRP A 259 14.78 -4.25 -29.30
CA TRP A 259 15.97 -4.70 -28.57
C TRP A 259 16.79 -5.61 -29.49
N ARG A 260 17.83 -5.04 -30.13
CA ARG A 260 19.01 -5.78 -30.60
C ARG A 260 20.23 -5.08 -30.01
N LEU A 261 20.86 -5.74 -29.05
CA LEU A 261 22.19 -5.39 -28.53
C LEU A 261 23.24 -5.72 -29.60
N PRO A 262 24.31 -4.91 -29.77
CA PRO A 262 25.49 -5.35 -30.49
C PRO A 262 26.39 -6.19 -29.57
N SER A 263 27.09 -7.14 -30.21
CA SER A 263 27.98 -8.16 -29.64
C SER A 263 29.21 -7.60 -28.95
#